data_AF-A0A2M7ZRI0-F1
#
_entry.id   AF-A0A2M7ZRI0-F1
#
_cell.length_a   1.000
_cell.length_b   1.000
_cell.length_c   1.000
_cell.angle_alpha   90.00
_cell.angle_beta   90.00
_cell.angle_gamma   90.00
#
_symmetry.space_group_name_H-M   'P 1'
#
loop_
_entity.id
_entity.type
_entity.pdbx_description
1 polymer ?
#
loop_
_entity_poly.entity_id
_entity_poly.type
_entity_poly.pdbx_seq_one_letter_code
_entity_poly.pdbx_strand_id
1 'polypeptide(L)' 'MAKQKTKYICSNCNFESPKWLGKCPECDLWNTFTEEIVETSQRRQQ' A
#
# COMPACT_ATOMS: atom_id res chain seq x y z
N MET A 1 -15.61 0.38 14.87
CA MET A 1 -15.08 -0.40 13.74
C MET A 1 -13.92 0.37 13.13
N ALA A 2 -12.69 -0.11 13.27
CA ALA A 2 -11.52 0.55 12.71
C ALA A 2 -11.64 0.52 11.18
N LYS A 3 -11.63 1.68 10.52
CA LYS A 3 -11.63 1.75 9.05
C LYS A 3 -10.38 1.03 8.57
N GLN A 4 -10.57 -0.11 7.92
CA GLN A 4 -9.51 -0.77 7.15
C GLN A 4 -9.11 0.21 6.04
N LYS A 5 -7.84 0.60 6.00
CA LYS A 5 -7.30 1.43 4.93
C LYS A 5 -6.45 0.53 4.06
N THR A 6 -6.84 0.36 2.81
CA THR A 6 -6.03 -0.32 1.81
C THR A 6 -5.02 0.67 1.24
N LYS A 7 -3.74 0.27 1.17
CA LYS A 7 -2.70 1.01 0.42
C LYS A 7 -2.05 0.08 -0.59
N TYR A 8 -1.50 0.64 -1.64
CA TYR A 8 -0.81 -0.09 -2.71
C TYR A 8 0.67 0.28 -2.67
N ILE A 9 1.54 -0.69 -2.44
CA ILE A 9 3.00 -0.49 -2.36
C ILE A 9 3.67 -1.10 -3.58
N CYS A 10 4.55 -0.36 -4.25
CA CYS A 10 5.40 -0.90 -5.30
C CYS A 10 6.53 -1.75 -4.69
N SER A 11 6.59 -3.04 -5.03
CA SER A 11 7.62 -3.97 -4.54
C SER A 11 9.03 -3.70 -5.09
N ASN A 12 9.17 -2.81 -6.08
CA ASN A 12 10.46 -2.48 -6.69
C ASN A 12 11.12 -1.24 -6.09
N CYS A 13 10.33 -0.21 -5.76
CA CYS A 13 10.83 1.07 -5.24
C CYS A 13 10.21 1.48 -3.90
N ASN A 14 9.35 0.64 -3.31
CA ASN A 14 8.61 0.92 -2.08
C ASN A 14 7.66 2.14 -2.13
N PHE A 15 7.31 2.62 -3.33
CA PHE A 15 6.34 3.70 -3.48
C PHE A 15 4.95 3.29 -2.99
N GLU A 16 4.37 4.06 -2.06
CA GLU A 16 3.03 3.83 -1.53
C GLU A 16 2.00 4.77 -2.18
N SER A 17 0.86 4.21 -2.57
CA SER A 17 -0.26 4.93 -3.16
C SER A 17 -1.58 4.51 -2.51
N PRO A 18 -2.50 5.43 -2.19
CA PRO A 18 -3.82 5.10 -1.64
C PRO A 18 -4.76 4.47 -2.69
N LYS A 19 -4.35 4.39 -3.96
CA LYS A 19 -5.11 3.80 -5.07
C LYS A 19 -4.22 3.01 -6.02
N TRP A 20 -4.75 1.97 -6.64
CA TRP A 20 -4.02 1.20 -7.65
C TRP A 20 -3.83 2.05 -8.92
N LEU A 21 -2.57 2.31 -9.28
CA LEU A 21 -2.22 3.11 -10.46
C LEU A 21 -1.87 2.26 -11.69
N GLY A 22 -1.68 0.94 -11.55
CA GLY A 22 -1.28 0.03 -12.62
C GLY A 22 0.20 0.11 -12.99
N LYS A 23 0.69 1.35 -13.19
CA LYS A 23 2.09 1.68 -13.45
C LYS A 23 2.65 2.52 -12.32
N CYS A 24 3.83 2.15 -11.81
CA CYS A 24 4.51 2.91 -10.77
C CYS A 24 5.08 4.22 -11.33
N PRO A 25 4.79 5.39 -10.73
CA PRO A 25 5.34 6.66 -11.18
C PRO A 25 6.81 6.88 -10.82
N GLU A 26 7.34 6.14 -9.83
CA GLU A 26 8.72 6.26 -9.37
C GLU A 26 9.70 5.39 -10.18
N CYS A 27 9.28 4.19 -10.59
CA CYS A 27 10.15 3.25 -11.31
C CYS A 27 9.65 2.88 -12.72
N ASP A 28 8.55 3.46 -13.16
CA ASP A 28 7.91 3.22 -14.47
C ASP A 28 7.51 1.75 -14.75
N LEU A 29 7.53 0.88 -13.73
CA LEU A 29 7.19 -0.53 -13.87
C LEU A 29 5.70 -0.80 -13.76
N TRP A 30 5.28 -1.85 -14.47
CA TRP A 30 3.92 -2.38 -14.46
C TRP A 30 3.87 -3.62 -13.57
N ASN A 31 2.70 -3.90 -12.99
CA ASN A 31 2.44 -5.09 -12.17
C ASN A 31 3.36 -5.24 -10.94
N THR A 32 3.98 -4.15 -10.49
CA THR A 32 4.82 -4.13 -9.28
C THR A 32 4.06 -3.69 -8.03
N PHE A 33 2.83 -3.19 -8.16
CA PHE A 33 2.02 -2.78 -7.02
C PHE A 33 1.42 -3.98 -6.29
N THR A 34 1.59 -3.99 -4.98
CA THR A 34 1.07 -4.97 -4.03
C THR A 34 0.07 -4.30 -3.12
N GLU A 35 -1.07 -4.94 -2.88
CA GLU A 35 -2.08 -4.44 -1.95
C GLU A 35 -1.69 -4.77 -0.50
N GLU A 36 -1.59 -3.75 0.35
CA GLU A 36 -1.33 -3.88 1.78
C GLU A 36 -2.52 -3.32 2.57
N ILE A 37 -3.17 -4.20 3.33
CA ILE A 37 -4.27 -3.82 4.22
C ILE A 37 -3.64 -3.22 5.49
N VAL A 38 -3.70 -1.90 5.62
CA VAL A 38 -3.36 -1.23 6.88
C VAL A 38 -4.54 -1.37 7.81
N GLU A 39 -4.50 -2.43 8.61
CA GLU A 39 -5.36 -2.51 9.77
C GLU A 39 -4.88 -1.45 10.77
N THR A 40 -5.73 -0.45 11.05
CA THR A 40 -5.42 0.62 12.02
C THR A 40 -5.55 0.12 13.47
N SER A 41 -5.12 -1.12 13.72
CA SER A 41 -5.12 -1.80 15.02
C SER A 41 -3.77 -1.67 15.73
N GLN A 42 -3.07 -0.53 15.60
CA GLN A 42 -2.00 -0.16 16.52
C GLN A 42 -2.54 0.46 17.82
N ARG A 43 -3.48 -0.24 18.46
CA ARG A 43 -3.80 -0.07 19.88
C ARG A 43 -3.92 -1.45 20.52
N ARG A 44 -2.78 -1.93 21.02
CA ARG A 44 -2.58 -2.73 22.25
C ARG A 44 -1.21 -3.39 22.16
N GLN A 45 -0.15 -2.60 22.30
CA GLN A 45 0.97 -3.09 23.07
C GLN A 45 0.63 -2.77 24.53
N GLN A 46 0.66 -3.84 25.31
CA GLN A 46 0.16 -4.01 26.66
C GLN A 46 1.11 -3.40 27.69
#